data_AF-A0A7X9GUM5-F1
#
_entry.id   AF-A0A7X9GUM5-F1
#
_cell.length_a   1.000
_cell.length_b   1.000
_cell.length_c   1.000
_cell.angle_alpha   90.00
_cell.angle_beta   90.00
_cell.angle_gamma   90.00
#
_symmetry.space_group_name_H-M   'P 1'
#
loop_
_entity.id
_entity.type
_entity.pdbx_description
1 polymer ?
#
loop_
_entity_poly.entity_id
_entity_poly.type
_entity_poly.pdbx_seq_one_letter_code
_entity_poly.pdbx_strand_id
1 'polypeptide(L)'
;TVEGGCGARTVLVQAGAAWSAEAGGTSGALWGAALTSLGSAFSDDEGVSAEQLLTGLVQAVEAVERLGGAVPGDKTMIDAAVPFREAITLARSDSEEARAQVVASAAARATEAAAATADISSSKGRARNHGDKSVGTPDPGAISFSRIVTLLGEKLSD
;
A
#
# COMPACT_ATOMS: atom_id res chain seq x y z
N THR A 1 20.42 12.15 9.15
CA THR A 1 19.47 13.27 9.29
C THR A 1 19.60 14.14 8.05
N VAL A 2 18.49 14.40 7.35
CA VAL A 2 18.47 15.42 6.30
C VAL A 2 18.53 16.78 7.01
N GLU A 3 19.36 17.69 6.52
CA GLU A 3 19.54 19.03 7.10
C GLU A 3 18.17 19.69 7.36
N GLY A 4 17.90 20.10 8.61
CA GLY A 4 16.67 20.82 8.99
C GLY A 4 15.69 20.09 9.91
N GLY A 5 15.99 18.87 10.38
CA GLY A 5 15.08 18.13 11.28
C GLY A 5 13.91 17.46 10.56
N CYS A 6 14.06 17.21 9.26
CA CYS A 6 13.06 16.53 8.42
C CYS A 6 13.61 15.16 8.01
N GLY A 7 13.14 14.08 8.62
CA GLY A 7 13.50 12.70 8.30
C GLY A 7 12.37 11.97 7.58
N ALA A 8 12.32 10.64 7.75
CA ALA A 8 11.39 9.78 7.02
C ALA A 8 9.93 10.12 7.30
N ARG A 9 9.60 10.49 8.55
CA ARG A 9 8.26 10.93 8.95
C ARG A 9 7.83 12.15 8.16
N THR A 10 8.61 13.23 8.23
CA THR A 10 8.25 14.50 7.58
C THR A 10 8.10 14.32 6.08
N VAL A 11 9.03 13.60 5.43
CA VAL A 11 8.96 13.33 3.99
C VAL A 11 7.65 12.64 3.61
N LEU A 12 7.31 11.54 4.29
CA LEU A 12 6.13 10.75 3.95
C LEU A 12 4.82 11.46 4.29
N VAL A 13 4.75 12.16 5.42
CA VAL A 13 3.56 12.92 5.81
C VAL A 13 3.30 14.07 4.85
N GLN A 14 4.34 14.83 4.47
CA GLN A 14 4.19 15.92 3.51
C GLN A 14 3.86 15.40 2.11
N ALA A 15 4.49 14.31 1.68
CA ALA A 15 4.15 13.65 0.42
C ALA A 15 2.69 13.17 0.40
N GLY A 16 2.22 12.57 1.50
CA GLY A 16 0.84 12.12 1.65
C GLY A 16 -0.17 13.28 1.59
N ALA A 17 0.11 14.37 2.32
CA ALA A 17 -0.71 15.56 2.30
C ALA A 17 -0.78 16.20 0.90
N ALA A 18 0.38 16.38 0.24
CA ALA A 18 0.45 16.93 -1.11
C ALA A 18 -0.26 16.02 -2.13
N TRP A 19 -0.07 14.71 -2.05
CA TRP A 19 -0.73 13.77 -2.95
C TRP A 19 -2.25 13.78 -2.81
N SER A 20 -2.75 13.85 -1.57
CA SER A 20 -4.18 13.98 -1.29
C SER A 20 -4.77 15.26 -1.88
N ALA A 21 -4.03 16.37 -1.80
CA ALA A 21 -4.46 17.67 -2.31
C ALA A 21 -4.43 17.75 -3.86
N GLU A 22 -3.40 17.20 -4.50
CA GLU A 22 -3.11 17.47 -5.92
C GLU A 22 -3.50 16.32 -6.88
N ALA A 23 -3.46 15.05 -6.45
CA ALA A 23 -3.66 13.92 -7.38
C ALA A 23 -5.12 13.75 -7.83
N GLY A 24 -6.07 14.28 -7.05
CA GLY A 24 -7.50 14.23 -7.32
C GLY A 24 -8.12 12.83 -7.25
N GLY A 25 -9.45 12.79 -7.09
CA GLY A 25 -10.22 11.54 -7.06
C GLY A 25 -9.98 10.66 -5.83
N THR A 26 -10.63 9.50 -5.79
CA THR A 26 -10.58 8.58 -4.64
C THR A 26 -9.17 8.04 -4.42
N SER A 27 -8.44 7.69 -5.48
CA SER A 27 -7.08 7.16 -5.38
C SER A 27 -6.09 8.16 -4.76
N GLY A 28 -6.24 9.46 -5.03
CA GLY A 28 -5.42 10.51 -4.40
C GLY A 28 -5.57 10.51 -2.89
N ALA A 29 -6.82 10.50 -2.40
CA ALA A 29 -7.11 10.45 -0.97
C ALA A 29 -6.61 9.15 -0.32
N LEU A 30 -6.76 8.00 -0.98
CA LEU A 30 -6.30 6.70 -0.46
C LEU A 30 -4.77 6.63 -0.33
N TRP A 31 -4.03 7.02 -1.36
CA TRP A 31 -2.56 7.06 -1.29
C TRP A 31 -2.06 8.10 -0.30
N GLY A 32 -2.72 9.26 -0.22
CA GLY A 32 -2.42 10.28 0.78
C GLY A 32 -2.56 9.74 2.21
N ALA A 33 -3.63 9.00 2.49
CA ALA A 33 -3.83 8.34 3.78
C ALA A 33 -2.78 7.26 4.07
N ALA A 34 -2.45 6.42 3.08
CA ALA A 34 -1.42 5.39 3.21
C ALA A 34 -0.06 5.99 3.59
N LEU A 35 0.40 7.01 2.84
CA LEU A 35 1.68 7.67 3.07
C LEU A 35 1.72 8.40 4.41
N THR A 36 0.65 9.12 4.76
CA THR A 36 0.55 9.82 6.05
C THR A 36 0.58 8.85 7.22
N SER A 37 -0.14 7.72 7.10
CA SER A 37 -0.16 6.67 8.12
C SER A 37 1.21 6.01 8.27
N LEU A 38 1.87 5.66 7.16
CA LEU A 38 3.20 5.07 7.17
C LEU A 38 4.23 6.02 7.81
N GLY A 39 4.25 7.28 7.38
CA GLY A 39 5.16 8.29 7.94
C GLY A 39 4.96 8.50 9.44
N SER A 40 3.73 8.37 9.93
CA SER A 40 3.42 8.52 11.37
C SER A 40 4.00 7.41 12.24
N ALA A 41 4.38 6.27 11.67
CA ALA A 41 5.09 5.19 12.38
C ALA A 41 6.60 5.49 12.56
N PHE A 42 7.13 6.53 11.91
CA PHE A 42 8.56 6.87 11.92
C PHE A 42 8.84 8.12 12.76
N SER A 43 10.13 8.36 13.01
CA SER A 43 10.67 9.59 13.57
C SER A 43 11.46 10.36 12.51
N ASP A 44 11.77 11.63 12.80
CA ASP A 44 12.66 12.44 11.96
C ASP A 44 14.14 12.37 12.39
N ASP A 45 14.37 11.89 13.62
CA ASP A 45 15.68 11.92 14.27
C ASP A 45 16.45 10.60 14.17
N GLU A 46 15.75 9.48 13.94
CA GLU A 46 16.31 8.14 13.94
C GLU A 46 16.08 7.41 12.60
N GLY A 47 16.84 6.34 12.37
CA GLY A 47 16.59 5.42 11.26
C GLY A 47 15.31 4.62 11.47
N VAL A 48 14.75 4.09 10.37
CA VAL A 48 13.56 3.23 10.42
C VAL A 48 13.98 1.78 10.68
N SER A 49 13.51 1.19 11.78
CA SER A 49 13.71 -0.24 12.07
C SER A 49 12.81 -1.13 11.22
N ALA A 50 13.16 -2.42 11.10
CA ALA A 50 12.34 -3.44 10.46
C ALA A 50 10.93 -3.51 11.07
N GLU A 51 10.83 -3.52 12.40
CA GLU A 51 9.55 -3.56 13.11
C GLU A 51 8.68 -2.33 12.78
N GLN A 52 9.28 -1.13 12.81
CA GLN A 52 8.58 0.11 12.47
C GLN A 52 8.09 0.09 11.02
N LEU A 53 8.92 -0.38 10.09
CA LEU A 53 8.56 -0.48 8.67
C LEU A 53 7.40 -1.46 8.47
N LEU A 54 7.50 -2.70 8.97
CA LEU A 54 6.47 -3.72 8.78
C LEU A 54 5.16 -3.32 9.46
N THR A 55 5.23 -2.78 10.68
CA THR A 55 4.05 -2.26 11.39
C THR A 55 3.43 -1.07 10.65
N GLY A 56 4.25 -0.13 10.17
CA GLY A 56 3.80 1.02 9.42
C GLY A 56 3.13 0.65 8.09
N LEU A 57 3.65 -0.37 7.39
CA LEU A 57 3.04 -0.90 6.15
C LEU A 57 1.68 -1.52 6.42
N VAL A 58 1.54 -2.27 7.52
CA VAL A 58 0.24 -2.81 7.96
C VAL A 58 -0.74 -1.68 8.23
N GLN A 59 -0.34 -0.68 9.03
CA GLN A 59 -1.17 0.47 9.37
C GLN A 59 -1.57 1.30 8.14
N ALA A 60 -0.67 1.44 7.15
CA ALA A 60 -0.94 2.13 5.91
C ALA A 60 -2.06 1.47 5.11
N VAL A 61 -2.05 0.13 5.00
CA VAL A 61 -3.15 -0.61 4.34
C VAL A 61 -4.45 -0.44 5.12
N GLU A 62 -4.42 -0.55 6.44
CA GLU A 62 -5.62 -0.36 7.25
C GLU A 62 -6.20 1.06 7.14
N ALA A 63 -5.35 2.08 6.94
CA ALA A 63 -5.81 3.44 6.68
C ALA A 63 -6.55 3.55 5.35
N VAL A 64 -6.08 2.85 4.31
CA VAL A 64 -6.78 2.74 3.02
C VAL A 64 -8.11 2.03 3.17
N GLU A 65 -8.16 0.92 3.92
CA GLU A 65 -9.40 0.17 4.19
C GLU A 65 -10.43 1.06 4.90
N ARG A 66 -10.02 1.73 5.99
CA ARG A 66 -10.89 2.63 6.78
C ARG A 66 -11.42 3.80 5.95
N LEU A 67 -10.58 4.42 5.12
CA LEU A 67 -10.98 5.57 4.32
C LEU A 67 -11.83 5.18 3.10
N GLY A 68 -11.45 4.10 2.42
CA GLY A 68 -12.09 3.65 1.18
C GLY A 68 -13.40 2.90 1.39
N GLY A 69 -13.55 2.20 2.51
CA GLY A 69 -14.73 1.38 2.81
C GLY A 69 -15.00 0.28 1.77
N ALA A 70 -13.96 -0.12 1.03
CA ALA A 70 -13.98 -1.26 0.12
C ALA A 70 -13.48 -2.50 0.87
N VAL A 71 -13.99 -3.66 0.47
CA VAL A 71 -13.60 -4.96 1.02
C VAL A 71 -13.07 -5.85 -0.10
N PRO A 72 -12.32 -6.93 0.22
CA PRO A 72 -11.93 -7.92 -0.78
C PRO A 72 -13.16 -8.42 -1.56
N GLY A 73 -13.03 -8.48 -2.88
CA GLY A 73 -14.11 -8.78 -3.82
C GLY A 73 -14.76 -7.56 -4.48
N ASP A 74 -14.44 -6.33 -4.06
CA ASP A 74 -15.03 -5.13 -4.65
C ASP A 74 -14.39 -4.69 -5.99
N LYS A 75 -13.30 -5.36 -6.40
CA LYS A 75 -12.46 -5.01 -7.57
C LYS A 75 -11.87 -3.60 -7.43
N THR A 76 -11.02 -3.43 -6.42
CA THR A 76 -10.32 -2.19 -6.07
C THR A 76 -8.88 -2.47 -5.62
N MET A 77 -8.12 -1.43 -5.24
CA MET A 77 -6.78 -1.63 -4.67
C MET A 77 -6.76 -2.50 -3.40
N ILE A 78 -7.89 -2.61 -2.67
CA ILE A 78 -8.02 -3.44 -1.48
C ILE A 78 -7.76 -4.91 -1.79
N ASP A 79 -8.14 -5.36 -2.99
CA ASP A 79 -7.94 -6.76 -3.41
C ASP A 79 -6.45 -7.14 -3.48
N ALA A 80 -5.55 -6.18 -3.71
CA ALA A 80 -4.10 -6.41 -3.61
C ALA A 80 -3.54 -6.03 -2.23
N ALA A 81 -4.05 -4.97 -1.61
CA ALA A 81 -3.51 -4.42 -0.37
C ALA A 81 -3.74 -5.33 0.84
N VAL A 82 -4.91 -5.97 0.94
CA VAL A 82 -5.24 -6.88 2.05
C VAL A 82 -4.34 -8.13 2.03
N PRO A 83 -4.19 -8.86 0.90
CA PRO A 83 -3.25 -9.99 0.85
C PRO A 83 -1.80 -9.61 1.19
N PHE A 84 -1.36 -8.40 0.81
CA PHE A 84 -0.05 -7.88 1.20
C PHE A 84 0.07 -7.68 2.72
N ARG A 85 -0.89 -7.01 3.34
CA ARG A 85 -0.94 -6.79 4.80
C ARG A 85 -0.96 -8.12 5.57
N GLU A 86 -1.77 -9.07 5.12
CA GLU A 86 -1.90 -10.39 5.73
C GLU A 86 -0.58 -11.17 5.65
N ALA A 87 0.09 -11.15 4.50
CA ALA A 87 1.39 -11.78 4.35
C ALA A 87 2.46 -11.20 5.29
N ILE A 88 2.51 -9.88 5.47
CA ILE A 88 3.38 -9.23 6.46
C ILE A 88 3.02 -9.69 7.89
N THR A 89 1.73 -9.68 8.21
CA THR A 89 1.23 -10.04 9.56
C THR A 89 1.53 -11.50 9.92
N LEU A 90 1.50 -12.40 8.94
CA LEU A 90 1.82 -13.82 9.13
C LEU A 90 3.32 -14.08 9.26
N ALA A 91 4.15 -13.31 8.56
CA ALA A 91 5.59 -13.54 8.50
C ALA A 91 6.36 -13.10 9.76
N ARG A 92 5.74 -12.31 10.66
CA ARG A 92 6.33 -11.69 11.88
C ARG A 92 7.77 -12.12 12.18
N SER A 93 8.71 -11.24 11.86
CA SER A 93 10.15 -11.42 12.10
C SER A 93 10.73 -10.12 12.65
N ASP A 94 11.50 -10.23 13.73
CA ASP A 94 12.18 -9.10 14.38
C ASP A 94 13.60 -8.86 13.81
N SER A 95 14.00 -9.55 12.75
CA SER A 95 15.35 -9.40 12.17
C SER A 95 15.37 -8.43 10.99
N GLU A 96 16.36 -7.54 11.00
CA GLU A 96 16.59 -6.58 9.92
C GLU A 96 16.86 -7.27 8.59
N GLU A 97 17.58 -8.38 8.61
CA GLU A 97 17.93 -9.16 7.42
C GLU A 97 16.69 -9.80 6.76
N ALA A 98 15.62 -10.03 7.52
CA ALA A 98 14.40 -10.66 7.01
C ALA A 98 13.42 -9.65 6.41
N ARG A 99 13.51 -8.34 6.72
CA ARG A 99 12.48 -7.37 6.34
C ARG A 99 12.27 -7.27 4.83
N ALA A 100 13.36 -7.28 4.06
CA ALA A 100 13.30 -7.18 2.61
C ALA A 100 12.64 -8.43 2.01
N GLN A 101 12.97 -9.61 2.54
CA GLN A 101 12.36 -10.88 2.14
C GLN A 101 10.87 -10.94 2.50
N VAL A 102 10.47 -10.43 3.66
CA VAL A 102 9.06 -10.34 4.09
C VAL A 102 8.29 -9.44 3.14
N VAL A 103 8.79 -8.23 2.85
CA VAL A 103 8.12 -7.29 1.93
C VAL A 103 8.07 -7.85 0.51
N ALA A 104 9.14 -8.48 0.01
CA ALA A 104 9.15 -9.10 -1.32
C ALA A 104 8.14 -10.25 -1.44
N SER A 105 8.04 -11.11 -0.43
CA SER A 105 7.05 -12.19 -0.37
C SER A 105 5.62 -11.63 -0.35
N ALA A 106 5.37 -10.62 0.48
CA ALA A 106 4.08 -9.94 0.54
C ALA A 106 3.72 -9.25 -0.80
N ALA A 107 4.69 -8.63 -1.46
CA ALA A 107 4.52 -8.00 -2.76
C ALA A 107 4.17 -9.00 -3.86
N ALA A 108 4.74 -10.20 -3.83
CA ALA A 108 4.37 -11.29 -4.73
C ALA A 108 2.90 -11.69 -4.55
N ARG A 109 2.42 -11.80 -3.30
CA ARG A 109 1.00 -12.04 -2.99
C ARG A 109 0.09 -10.92 -3.50
N ALA A 110 0.47 -9.66 -3.30
CA ALA A 110 -0.25 -8.51 -3.88
C ALA A 110 -0.32 -8.56 -5.40
N THR A 111 0.76 -9.00 -6.07
CA THR A 111 0.83 -9.09 -7.53
C THR A 111 -0.10 -10.16 -8.08
N GLU A 112 -0.09 -11.35 -7.47
CA GLU A 112 -1.01 -12.44 -7.82
C GLU A 112 -2.47 -12.00 -7.61
N ALA A 113 -2.78 -11.38 -6.47
CA ALA A 113 -4.12 -10.92 -6.16
C ALA A 113 -4.58 -9.77 -7.08
N ALA A 114 -3.68 -8.84 -7.43
CA ALA A 114 -3.97 -7.78 -8.38
C ALA A 114 -4.35 -8.34 -9.76
N ALA A 115 -3.62 -9.37 -10.25
CA ALA A 115 -3.96 -10.03 -11.51
C ALA A 115 -5.33 -10.73 -11.43
N ALA A 116 -5.61 -11.43 -10.32
CA ALA A 116 -6.87 -12.14 -10.09
C ALA A 116 -8.10 -11.22 -10.06
N THR A 117 -7.93 -9.91 -9.83
CA THR A 117 -9.05 -8.96 -9.94
C THR A 117 -9.69 -8.95 -11.33
N ALA A 118 -9.01 -9.44 -12.39
CA ALA A 118 -9.61 -9.61 -13.71
C ALA A 118 -10.88 -10.48 -13.69
N ASP A 119 -10.97 -11.43 -12.76
CA ASP A 119 -12.10 -12.36 -12.65
C ASP A 119 -13.27 -11.79 -11.83
N ILE A 120 -13.12 -10.58 -11.29
CA ILE A 120 -14.11 -9.93 -10.41
C ILE A 120 -14.91 -8.90 -11.20
N SER A 121 -16.23 -8.92 -11.06
CA SER A 121 -17.14 -7.86 -11.57
C SER A 121 -17.15 -6.68 -10.58
N SER A 122 -16.92 -5.47 -11.07
CA SER A 122 -16.75 -4.29 -10.22
C SER A 122 -18.04 -3.84 -9.52
N SER A 123 -17.99 -3.70 -8.19
CA SER A 123 -19.08 -3.17 -7.37
C SER A 123 -18.87 -1.70 -6.95
N LYS A 124 -17.64 -1.17 -7.08
CA LYS A 124 -17.22 0.16 -6.59
C LYS A 124 -16.61 1.05 -7.67
N GLY A 125 -16.44 2.33 -7.35
CA GLY A 125 -15.73 3.30 -8.17
C GLY A 125 -16.38 3.58 -9.53
N ARG A 126 -15.58 4.10 -10.47
CA ARG A 126 -16.04 4.39 -11.85
C ARG A 126 -16.26 3.12 -12.68
N ALA A 127 -15.55 2.04 -12.33
CA ALA A 127 -15.65 0.75 -13.02
C ALA A 127 -17.01 0.06 -12.80
N ARG A 128 -17.72 0.35 -11.69
CA ARG A 128 -19.11 -0.13 -11.47
C ARG A 128 -20.04 0.08 -12.67
N ASN A 129 -19.86 1.19 -13.40
CA ASN A 129 -20.73 1.55 -14.52
C ASN A 129 -20.59 0.58 -15.71
N HIS A 130 -19.53 -0.23 -15.71
CA HIS A 130 -19.27 -1.24 -16.73
C HIS A 130 -19.79 -2.62 -16.32
N GLY A 131 -20.14 -2.84 -15.04
CA GLY A 131 -20.67 -4.12 -14.54
C GLY A 131 -19.86 -5.32 -15.04
N ASP A 132 -20.54 -6.30 -15.65
CA ASP A 132 -19.91 -7.51 -16.20
C ASP A 132 -18.88 -7.25 -17.31
N LYS A 133 -18.92 -6.08 -17.96
CA LYS A 133 -17.89 -5.67 -18.95
C LYS A 133 -16.55 -5.34 -18.31
N SER A 134 -16.48 -5.26 -16.98
CA SER A 134 -15.23 -5.07 -16.23
C SER A 134 -14.43 -6.38 -16.06
N VAL A 135 -15.06 -7.54 -16.32
CA VAL A 135 -14.41 -8.85 -16.26
C VAL A 135 -13.41 -9.01 -17.43
N GLY A 136 -12.28 -9.66 -17.15
CA GLY A 136 -11.17 -9.85 -18.09
C GLY A 136 -10.12 -8.74 -18.05
N THR A 137 -10.32 -7.67 -17.28
CA THR A 137 -9.34 -6.60 -17.08
C THR A 137 -9.02 -6.43 -15.59
N PRO A 138 -7.75 -6.54 -15.16
CA PRO A 138 -7.34 -6.25 -13.79
C PRO A 138 -7.68 -4.83 -13.35
N ASP A 139 -7.95 -4.63 -12.06
CA ASP A 139 -8.15 -3.31 -11.46
C ASP A 139 -6.85 -2.49 -11.53
N PRO A 140 -6.89 -1.27 -12.09
CA PRO A 140 -5.70 -0.42 -12.15
C PRO A 140 -5.17 0.01 -10.78
N GLY A 141 -6.04 0.14 -9.77
CA GLY A 141 -5.62 0.47 -8.40
C GLY A 141 -4.84 -0.68 -7.76
N ALA A 142 -5.32 -1.91 -7.90
CA ALA A 142 -4.67 -3.12 -7.44
C ALA A 142 -3.31 -3.33 -8.13
N ILE A 143 -3.24 -3.14 -9.45
CA ILE A 143 -1.99 -3.22 -10.22
C ILE A 143 -1.00 -2.12 -9.81
N SER A 144 -1.47 -0.90 -9.58
CA SER A 144 -0.61 0.19 -9.14
C SER A 144 -0.03 -0.10 -7.76
N PHE A 145 -0.88 -0.57 -6.83
CA PHE A 145 -0.45 -0.98 -5.50
C PHE A 145 0.61 -2.07 -5.56
N SER A 146 0.37 -3.15 -6.31
CA SER A 146 1.31 -4.27 -6.41
C SER A 146 2.67 -3.84 -6.93
N ARG A 147 2.71 -3.01 -7.99
CA ARG A 147 3.96 -2.47 -8.54
C ARG A 147 4.75 -1.64 -7.53
N ILE A 148 4.06 -0.80 -6.76
CA ILE A 148 4.71 0.05 -5.75
C ILE A 148 5.34 -0.82 -4.65
N VAL A 149 4.62 -1.81 -4.14
CA VAL A 149 5.16 -2.67 -3.07
C VAL A 149 6.24 -3.64 -3.57
N THR A 150 6.20 -4.06 -4.84
CA THR A 150 7.30 -4.80 -5.48
C THR A 150 8.57 -3.96 -5.52
N LEU A 151 8.47 -2.71 -6.01
CA LEU A 151 9.60 -1.80 -6.05
C LEU A 151 10.14 -1.48 -4.65
N LEU A 152 9.26 -1.37 -3.65
CA LEU A 152 9.67 -1.20 -2.26
C LEU A 152 10.50 -2.40 -1.79
N GLY A 153 10.04 -3.63 -2.06
CA GLY A 153 10.79 -4.85 -1.72
C GLY A 153 12.18 -4.88 -2.34
N GLU A 154 12.29 -4.54 -3.62
CA GLU A 154 13.58 -4.43 -4.34
C GLU A 154 14.50 -3.39 -3.68
N LYS A 155 13.98 -2.20 -3.35
CA LYS A 155 14.77 -1.12 -2.74
C LYS A 155 15.22 -1.40 -1.31
N LEU A 156 14.57 -2.34 -0.61
CA LEU A 156 14.99 -2.78 0.72
C LEU A 156 16.07 -3.86 0.65
N SER A 157 16.28 -4.48 -0.51
CA SER A 157 17.34 -5.48 -0.75
C SER A 157 18.65 -4.87 -1.29
N ASP A 158 18.62 -3.60 -1.72
CA ASP A 158 19.78 -2.81 -2.16
C ASP A 158 20.59 -2.29 -0.95
#